data_AF-A1ZIS9-F1
#
_entry.id   AF-A1ZIS9-F1
#
_cell.length_a   1.000
_cell.length_b   1.000
_cell.length_c   1.000
_cell.angle_alpha   90.00
_cell.angle_beta   90.00
_cell.angle_gamma   90.00
#
_symmetry.space_group_name_H-M   'P 1'
#
loop_
_entity.id
_entity.type
_entity.pdbx_description
1 polymer ?
#
loop_
_entity_poly.entity_id
_entity_poly.type
_entity_poly.pdbx_seq_one_letter_code
_entity_poly.pdbx_strand_id
1 'polypeptide(L)'
;MNKPKKRPQKSAPKSTTVLQKIFESNIKDFTITDLKHLNGSLFYRDFKERYPQAEDLPIQTIVFEGKRLTLFEFPESFEGKIRSKIFFHFKRKAENLRRERACQKNEGKSEEDDESFVQG
;
A
#
# COMPACT_ATOMS: atom_id res chain seq x y z
N MET A 1 42.65 -32.16 3.60
CA MET A 1 41.24 -32.24 3.11
C MET A 1 40.46 -31.07 3.69
N ASN A 2 40.39 -29.94 2.98
CA ASN A 2 39.68 -28.75 3.47
C ASN A 2 38.24 -28.79 2.98
N LYS A 3 37.30 -29.18 3.85
CA LYS A 3 35.86 -29.05 3.59
C LYS A 3 35.52 -27.55 3.57
N PRO A 4 34.96 -26.99 2.48
CA PRO A 4 34.53 -25.60 2.48
C PRO A 4 33.34 -25.46 3.44
N LYS A 5 33.51 -24.60 4.46
CA LYS A 5 32.43 -24.15 5.34
C LYS A 5 31.35 -23.47 4.48
N LYS A 6 30.23 -24.15 4.26
CA LYS A 6 29.03 -23.53 3.66
C LYS A 6 28.64 -22.35 4.56
N ARG A 7 28.73 -21.14 4.01
CA ARG A 7 28.13 -19.95 4.62
C ARG A 7 26.62 -20.24 4.78
N PRO A 8 25.98 -19.88 5.90
CA PRO A 8 24.54 -20.05 6.01
C PRO A 8 23.91 -19.25 4.87
N GLN A 9 23.33 -19.96 3.90
CA GLN A 9 22.41 -19.34 2.96
C GLN A 9 21.34 -18.70 3.83
N LYS A 10 21.21 -17.37 3.76
CA LYS A 10 20.03 -16.67 4.29
C LYS A 10 18.85 -17.38 3.65
N SER A 11 18.18 -18.27 4.40
CA SER A 11 16.94 -18.87 3.95
C SER A 11 16.02 -17.70 3.65
N ALA A 12 15.66 -17.52 2.39
CA ALA A 12 14.65 -16.55 2.01
C ALA A 12 13.44 -16.78 2.94
N PRO A 13 12.83 -15.71 3.47
CA PRO A 13 11.72 -15.88 4.37
C PRO A 13 10.61 -16.61 3.59
N LYS A 14 10.26 -17.83 4.04
CA LYS A 14 9.26 -18.71 3.39
C LYS A 14 7.89 -18.01 3.22
N SER A 15 7.68 -16.92 3.95
CA SER A 15 6.52 -16.06 3.90
C SER A 15 6.94 -14.59 3.85
N THR A 16 6.08 -13.74 3.31
CA THR A 16 6.27 -12.29 3.21
C THR A 16 5.02 -11.57 3.68
N THR A 17 5.20 -10.43 4.32
CA THR A 17 4.10 -9.53 4.67
C THR A 17 4.03 -8.33 3.74
N VAL A 18 2.87 -7.69 3.71
CA VAL A 18 2.66 -6.43 2.97
C VAL A 18 3.62 -5.36 3.46
N LEU A 19 3.82 -5.24 4.78
CA LEU A 19 4.68 -4.22 5.36
C LEU A 19 6.13 -4.36 4.88
N GLN A 20 6.67 -5.58 4.86
CA GLN A 20 8.01 -5.83 4.34
C GLN A 20 8.15 -5.34 2.89
N LYS A 21 7.18 -5.66 2.02
CA LYS A 21 7.23 -5.26 0.62
C LYS A 21 7.03 -3.76 0.40
N ILE A 22 6.30 -3.08 1.28
CA ILE A 22 6.21 -1.60 1.26
C ILE A 22 7.57 -0.98 1.58
N PHE A 23 8.26 -1.49 2.61
CA PHE A 23 9.61 -1.01 2.95
C PHE A 23 10.61 -1.25 1.82
N GLU A 24 10.58 -2.43 1.19
CA GLU A 24 11.42 -2.74 0.02
C GLU A 24 11.11 -1.83 -1.19
N SER A 25 9.89 -1.31 -1.29
CA SER A 25 9.48 -0.41 -2.37
C SER A 25 9.87 1.06 -2.14
N ASN A 26 10.58 1.38 -1.05
CA ASN A 26 10.98 2.74 -0.67
C ASN A 26 9.80 3.74 -0.50
N ILE A 27 8.62 3.24 -0.17
CA ILE A 27 7.44 4.07 0.07
C ILE A 27 7.48 4.55 1.53
N LYS A 28 7.66 5.84 1.74
CA LYS A 28 7.77 6.45 3.07
C LYS A 28 6.44 6.94 3.62
N ASP A 29 5.56 7.44 2.75
CA ASP A 29 4.33 8.14 3.13
C ASP A 29 3.08 7.23 3.06
N PHE A 30 3.10 6.11 3.78
CA PHE A 30 1.95 5.22 3.91
C PHE A 30 1.37 5.26 5.31
N THR A 31 0.05 5.10 5.40
CA THR A 31 -0.69 5.16 6.66
C THR A 31 -1.10 3.76 7.15
N ILE A 32 -1.54 3.66 8.41
CA ILE A 32 -2.21 2.46 8.93
C ILE A 32 -3.36 2.00 8.03
N THR A 33 -4.14 2.94 7.49
CA THR A 33 -5.28 2.63 6.62
C THR A 33 -4.83 2.00 5.32
N ASP A 34 -3.75 2.49 4.71
CA ASP A 34 -3.15 1.89 3.51
C ASP A 34 -2.72 0.45 3.79
N LEU A 35 -2.05 0.23 4.93
CA LEU A 35 -1.56 -1.09 5.32
C LEU A 35 -2.71 -2.09 5.57
N LYS A 36 -3.76 -1.67 6.30
CA LYS A 36 -4.97 -2.48 6.52
C LYS A 36 -5.68 -2.79 5.20
N HIS A 37 -5.82 -1.81 4.33
CA HIS A 37 -6.48 -1.97 3.04
C HIS A 37 -5.73 -2.98 2.17
N LEU A 38 -4.40 -2.81 2.02
CA LEU A 38 -3.57 -3.72 1.23
C LEU A 38 -3.58 -5.14 1.81
N ASN A 39 -3.37 -5.28 3.12
CA ASN A 39 -3.36 -6.58 3.81
C ASN A 39 -4.69 -7.32 3.67
N GLY A 40 -5.80 -6.66 4.00
CA GLY A 40 -7.13 -7.26 3.89
C GLY A 40 -7.52 -7.55 2.45
N SER A 41 -7.24 -6.63 1.53
CA SER A 41 -7.57 -6.80 0.11
C SER A 41 -6.78 -7.96 -0.50
N LEU A 42 -5.50 -8.13 -0.17
CA LEU A 42 -4.71 -9.28 -0.62
C LEU A 42 -5.24 -10.60 -0.07
N PHE A 43 -5.67 -10.63 1.19
CA PHE A 43 -6.20 -11.85 1.78
C PHE A 43 -7.58 -12.20 1.24
N TYR A 44 -8.56 -11.31 1.41
CA TYR A 44 -9.95 -11.61 1.10
C TYR A 44 -10.26 -11.65 -0.40
N ARG A 45 -9.64 -10.78 -1.21
CA ARG A 45 -9.93 -10.71 -2.66
C ARG A 45 -8.96 -11.50 -3.51
N ASP A 46 -7.70 -11.65 -3.11
CA ASP A 46 -6.74 -12.36 -3.96
C ASP A 46 -6.46 -13.77 -3.48
N PHE A 47 -6.26 -13.97 -2.18
CA PHE A 47 -5.90 -15.27 -1.63
C PHE A 47 -7.12 -16.18 -1.46
N LYS A 48 -8.16 -15.74 -0.72
CA LYS A 48 -9.36 -16.55 -0.47
C LYS A 48 -10.19 -16.81 -1.73
N GLU A 49 -10.25 -15.86 -2.67
CA GLU A 49 -10.92 -16.07 -3.95
C GLU A 49 -10.23 -17.15 -4.79
N ARG A 50 -8.88 -17.20 -4.76
CA ARG A 50 -8.10 -18.19 -5.50
C ARG A 50 -8.00 -19.53 -4.79
N TYR A 51 -8.00 -19.52 -3.46
CA TYR A 51 -7.86 -20.70 -2.60
C TYR A 51 -8.94 -20.73 -1.53
N PRO A 52 -10.20 -20.98 -1.91
CA PRO A 52 -11.33 -20.95 -0.96
C PRO A 52 -11.24 -22.03 0.12
N GLN A 53 -10.58 -23.16 -0.20
CA GLN A 53 -10.38 -24.27 0.74
C GLN A 53 -9.04 -24.24 1.49
N ALA A 54 -8.17 -23.26 1.23
CA ALA A 54 -6.93 -23.17 1.98
C ALA A 54 -7.19 -22.73 3.42
N GLU A 55 -6.44 -23.35 4.34
CA GLU A 55 -6.35 -22.91 5.73
C GLU A 55 -5.96 -21.43 5.80
N ASP A 56 -6.34 -20.78 6.90
CA ASP A 56 -6.04 -19.37 7.10
C ASP A 56 -4.52 -19.14 7.15
N LEU A 57 -4.10 -18.04 6.54
CA LEU A 57 -2.69 -17.68 6.52
C LEU A 57 -2.19 -17.40 7.94
N PRO A 58 -0.91 -17.70 8.25
CA PRO A 58 -0.31 -17.30 9.50
C PRO A 58 -0.41 -15.78 9.69
N ILE A 59 -0.51 -15.38 10.94
CA ILE A 59 -0.76 -13.99 11.31
C ILE A 59 0.43 -13.46 12.08
N GLN A 60 0.95 -12.30 11.66
CA GLN A 60 1.96 -11.54 12.36
C GLN A 60 1.34 -10.31 13.02
N THR A 61 1.52 -10.16 14.34
CA THR A 61 1.12 -8.94 15.06
C THR A 61 2.30 -7.99 15.16
N ILE A 62 2.08 -6.73 14.81
CA ILE A 62 3.09 -5.66 14.87
C ILE A 62 2.50 -4.43 15.58
N VAL A 63 3.38 -3.53 16.02
CA VAL A 63 3.00 -2.19 16.47
C VAL A 63 3.46 -1.18 15.42
N PHE A 64 2.53 -0.42 14.85
CA PHE A 64 2.82 0.62 13.86
C PHE A 64 2.05 1.87 14.26
N GLU A 65 2.76 3.01 14.36
CA GLU A 65 2.21 4.30 14.82
C GLU A 65 1.45 4.18 16.17
N GLY A 66 2.00 3.39 17.10
CA GLY A 66 1.38 3.16 18.42
C GLY A 66 0.12 2.29 18.41
N LYS A 67 -0.31 1.77 17.26
CA LYS A 67 -1.45 0.85 17.16
C LYS A 67 -0.99 -0.57 16.88
N ARG A 68 -1.64 -1.54 17.52
CA ARG A 68 -1.45 -2.96 17.22
C ARG A 68 -2.17 -3.30 15.91
N LEU A 69 -1.42 -3.89 14.98
CA LEU A 69 -1.91 -4.32 13.68
C LEU A 69 -1.61 -5.79 13.44
N THR A 70 -2.52 -6.40 12.72
CA THR A 70 -2.52 -7.83 12.40
C THR A 70 -2.31 -7.96 10.90
N LEU A 71 -1.20 -8.57 10.50
CA LEU A 71 -0.82 -8.78 9.10
C LEU A 71 -0.85 -10.26 8.76
N PHE A 72 -1.24 -10.58 7.53
CA PHE A 72 -1.15 -11.95 7.03
C PHE A 72 0.23 -12.19 6.45
N GLU A 73 0.75 -13.38 6.73
CA GLU A 73 1.97 -13.89 6.13
C GLU A 73 1.61 -14.65 4.85
N PHE A 74 1.92 -14.03 3.71
CA PHE A 74 1.63 -14.61 2.41
C PHE A 74 2.79 -15.50 1.95
N PRO A 75 2.52 -16.57 1.19
CA PRO A 75 3.59 -17.36 0.58
C PRO A 75 4.39 -16.53 -0.43
N GLU A 76 5.66 -16.90 -0.67
CA GLU A 76 6.52 -16.22 -1.66
C GLU A 76 5.90 -16.14 -3.06
N SER A 77 5.09 -17.13 -3.44
CA SER A 77 4.36 -17.13 -4.73
C SER A 77 3.44 -15.91 -4.90
N PHE A 78 3.05 -15.25 -3.80
CA PHE A 78 2.23 -14.06 -3.80
C PHE A 78 3.03 -12.76 -3.87
N GLU A 79 4.36 -12.80 -3.77
CA GLU A 79 5.21 -11.60 -3.71
C GLU A 79 4.99 -10.65 -4.90
N GLY A 80 4.97 -11.20 -6.12
CA GLY A 80 4.72 -10.40 -7.33
C GLY A 80 3.34 -9.72 -7.32
N LYS A 81 2.35 -10.37 -6.71
CA LYS A 81 1.00 -9.82 -6.56
C LYS A 81 0.94 -8.73 -5.49
N ILE A 82 1.63 -8.93 -4.36
CA ILE A 82 1.78 -7.91 -3.31
C ILE A 82 2.43 -6.65 -3.88
N ARG A 83 3.56 -6.79 -4.59
CA ARG A 83 4.27 -5.67 -5.23
C ARG A 83 3.39 -4.92 -6.22
N SER A 84 2.71 -5.63 -7.11
CA SER A 84 1.77 -5.03 -8.07
C SER A 84 0.68 -4.24 -7.37
N LYS A 85 0.09 -4.80 -6.31
CA LYS A 85 -1.02 -4.18 -5.60
C LYS A 85 -0.61 -2.94 -4.81
N ILE A 86 0.57 -2.98 -4.18
CA ILE A 86 1.21 -1.80 -3.59
C ILE A 86 1.37 -0.72 -4.66
N PHE A 87 1.98 -1.05 -5.81
CA PHE A 87 2.21 -0.09 -6.89
C PHE A 87 0.91 0.57 -7.37
N PHE A 88 -0.12 -0.21 -7.68
CA PHE A 88 -1.40 0.34 -8.15
C PHE A 88 -2.12 1.16 -7.09
N HIS A 89 -2.07 0.75 -5.82
CA HIS A 89 -2.68 1.49 -4.72
C HIS A 89 -2.10 2.89 -4.59
N PHE A 90 -0.77 3.01 -4.52
CA PHE A 90 -0.10 4.30 -4.36
C PHE A 90 -0.13 5.14 -5.64
N LYS A 91 -0.08 4.51 -6.83
CA LYS A 91 -0.31 5.22 -8.10
C LYS A 91 -1.70 5.85 -8.13
N ARG A 92 -2.75 5.09 -7.77
CA ARG A 92 -4.13 5.61 -7.75
C ARG A 92 -4.31 6.69 -6.68
N LYS A 93 -3.69 6.53 -5.51
CA LYS A 93 -3.70 7.55 -4.44
C LYS A 93 -3.07 8.87 -4.90
N ALA A 94 -1.92 8.81 -5.57
CA ALA A 94 -1.25 9.99 -6.10
C ALA A 94 -2.09 10.70 -7.19
N GLU A 95 -2.73 9.94 -8.08
CA GLU A 95 -3.61 10.48 -9.11
C GLU A 95 -4.85 11.17 -8.51
N ASN A 96 -5.49 10.57 -7.50
CA ASN A 96 -6.62 11.19 -6.80
C ASN A 96 -6.22 12.52 -6.14
N LEU A 97 -5.07 12.56 -5.46
CA LEU A 97 -4.58 13.78 -4.83
C LEU A 97 -4.28 14.90 -5.86
N ARG A 98 -3.80 14.54 -7.05
CA ARG A 98 -3.62 15.51 -8.15
C ARG A 98 -4.94 16.07 -8.64
N ARG A 99 -5.98 15.23 -8.78
CA ARG A 99 -7.33 15.67 -9.19
C ARG A 99 -7.96 16.60 -8.16
N GLU A 100 -7.89 16.26 -6.87
CA GLU A 100 -8.41 17.11 -5.80
C GLU A 100 -7.79 18.51 -5.81
N ARG A 101 -6.46 18.60 -6.00
CA ARG A 101 -5.76 19.89 -6.14
C ARG A 101 -6.15 20.65 -7.41
N ALA A 102 -6.49 19.96 -8.49
CA ALA A 102 -6.94 20.61 -9.72
C ALA A 102 -8.35 21.20 -9.56
N CYS A 103 -9.25 20.52 -8.85
CA CYS A 103 -10.59 21.04 -8.56
C CYS A 103 -10.55 22.28 -7.65
N GLN A 104 -9.73 22.27 -6.58
CA GLN A 104 -9.62 23.42 -5.68
C GLN A 104 -9.04 24.68 -6.35
N LYS A 105 -8.24 24.53 -7.42
CA LYS A 105 -7.72 25.68 -8.17
C LYS A 105 -8.78 26.39 -9.03
N ASN A 106 -9.88 25.70 -9.35
CA ASN A 106 -10.93 26.26 -10.19
C ASN A 106 -12.06 26.94 -9.39
N GLU A 107 -12.11 26.74 -8.07
CA GLU A 107 -13.12 27.36 -7.19
C GLU A 107 -12.69 28.72 -6.61
N GLY A 108 -11.48 29.20 -6.94
CA GLY A 108 -10.96 30.52 -6.51
C GLY A 108 -11.04 31.63 -7.56
N LYS A 109 -11.79 31.44 -8.64
CA LYS A 109 -12.01 32.44 -9.70
C LYS A 109 -13.51 32.72 -9.84
N SER A 110 -14.09 33.31 -8.80
CA SER A 110 -15.44 33.87 -8.86
C SER A 110 -15.29 35.39 -8.94
N GLU A 111 -15.47 35.90 -10.16
CA GLU A 111 -16.10 37.19 -10.51
C GLU A 111 -15.92 38.35 -9.51
N GLU A 112 -14.80 39.06 -9.63
CA GLU A 112 -14.72 40.50 -9.33
C GLU A 112 -14.42 41.21 -10.64
N ASP A 113 -15.45 41.63 -11.37
CA ASP A 113 -15.48 42.59 -12.50
C ASP A 113 -17.00 42.69 -12.84
N ASP A 114 -17.74 43.79 -12.90
CA ASP A 114 -17.45 45.22 -12.97
C ASP A 114 -18.83 45.93 -12.81
N GLU A 115 -19.17 46.48 -11.64
CA GLU A 115 -20.32 47.41 -11.49
C GLU A 115 -19.77 48.84 -11.31
N SER A 116 -19.20 49.41 -12.37
CA SER A 116 -18.92 50.85 -12.43
C SER A 116 -20.09 51.60 -13.08
N PHE A 117 -20.95 52.10 -12.19
CA PHE A 117 -21.92 53.17 -12.36
C PHE A 117 -21.30 54.42 -13.02
N VAL A 118 -21.84 54.89 -14.15
CA VAL A 118 -21.73 56.30 -14.57
C VAL A 118 -23.04 56.75 -15.22
N GLN A 119 -23.85 57.50 -14.48
CA GLN A 119 -24.83 58.43 -15.04
C GLN A 119 -24.73 59.75 -14.26
N GLY A 120 -24.29 60.80 -14.95
CA GLY A 120 -24.11 62.15 -14.43
C GLY A 120 -23.60 63.08 -15.53
#